data_AF-A0A1C5VX31-F1
#
_entry.id   AF-A0A1C5VX31-F1
#
_cell.length_a   1.000
_cell.length_b   1.000
_cell.length_c   1.000
_cell.angle_alpha   90.00
_cell.angle_beta   90.00
_cell.angle_gamma   90.00
#
_symmetry.space_group_name_H-M   'P 1'
#
loop_
_entity.id
_entity.type
_entity.pdbx_description
1 polymer ?
#
loop_
_entity_poly.entity_id
_entity_poly.type
_entity_poly.pdbx_seq_one_letter_code
_entity_poly.pdbx_strand_id
1 'polypeptide(L)'
;MSKDIPEIDDLTRGINDSELILTQDTVGTQVEQRENNNEAQEKDTAVSLSDTGCWSDFMEFLTSDGSVTDKTERLVCKLDRDLADSLDDCDIHGRCRSDLVNAIVRAFFKSYLPRLAEYRREKKSLFNSYNL
;
A
#
# COMPACT_ATOMS: atom_id res chain seq x y z
N MET A 1 1.52 -46.28 22.56
CA MET A 1 1.74 -44.97 23.19
C MET A 1 0.50 -44.13 22.92
N SER A 2 -0.45 -44.16 23.85
CA SER A 2 -1.64 -43.30 23.79
C SER A 2 -1.19 -41.89 24.16
N LYS A 3 -1.48 -40.91 23.30
CA LYS A 3 -1.24 -39.49 23.60
C LYS A 3 -2.53 -38.96 24.22
N ASP A 4 -2.55 -38.85 25.54
CA ASP A 4 -3.67 -38.26 26.27
C ASP A 4 -3.70 -36.75 26.00
N ILE A 5 -4.86 -36.26 25.56
CA ILE A 5 -5.12 -34.83 25.34
C ILE A 5 -5.50 -34.26 26.71
N PRO A 6 -4.88 -33.16 27.18
CA PRO A 6 -5.21 -32.56 28.47
C PRO A 6 -6.66 -32.03 28.47
N GLU A 7 -7.34 -32.17 29.61
CA GLU A 7 -8.71 -31.68 29.79
C GLU A 7 -8.76 -30.14 29.80
N ILE A 8 -9.89 -29.58 29.36
CA ILE A 8 -10.14 -28.12 29.27
C ILE A 8 -9.86 -27.40 30.59
N ASP A 9 -10.07 -28.07 31.73
CA ASP A 9 -9.84 -27.52 33.07
C ASP A 9 -8.35 -27.27 33.39
N ASP A 10 -7.42 -27.95 32.71
CA ASP A 10 -5.99 -27.64 32.82
C ASP A 10 -5.63 -26.33 32.08
N LEU A 11 -6.40 -25.98 31.05
CA LEU A 11 -6.16 -24.81 30.20
C LEU A 11 -6.60 -23.49 30.83
N THR A 12 -7.61 -23.52 31.69
CA THR A 12 -8.22 -22.33 32.30
C THR A 12 -7.68 -22.01 33.70
N ARG A 13 -6.86 -22.89 34.28
CA ARG A 13 -6.35 -22.80 35.66
C ARG A 13 -5.44 -21.58 35.94
N GLY A 14 -5.08 -20.79 34.94
CA GLY A 14 -4.26 -19.58 35.08
C GLY A 14 -4.91 -18.26 34.62
N ILE A 15 -6.18 -18.27 34.19
CA ILE A 15 -6.85 -17.07 33.64
C ILE A 15 -7.63 -16.30 34.72
N ASN A 16 -7.87 -16.90 35.89
CA ASN A 16 -8.68 -16.30 36.96
C ASN A 16 -7.86 -15.76 38.14
N ASP A 17 -6.78 -15.02 37.87
CA ASP A 17 -6.21 -14.13 38.87
C ASP A 17 -6.96 -12.79 38.82
N SER A 18 -7.96 -12.70 39.70
CA SER A 18 -8.76 -11.50 39.93
C SER A 18 -7.93 -10.38 40.56
N GLU A 19 -7.13 -9.68 39.76
CA GLU A 19 -6.69 -8.30 40.04
C GLU A 19 -6.72 -7.44 38.76
N LEU A 20 -7.94 -7.08 38.35
CA LEU A 20 -8.13 -5.86 37.56
C LEU A 20 -9.44 -5.21 38.03
N ILE A 21 -9.39 -4.71 39.26
CA ILE A 21 -10.43 -3.87 39.84
C ILE A 21 -10.49 -2.57 39.02
N LEU A 22 -11.44 -2.47 38.09
CA LEU A 22 -11.96 -1.19 37.61
C LEU A 22 -12.85 -0.61 38.72
N THR A 23 -12.31 0.29 39.55
CA THR A 23 -13.14 1.15 40.41
C THR A 23 -13.54 2.42 39.69
N GLN A 24 -14.85 2.59 39.64
CA GLN A 24 -15.65 3.67 39.10
C GLN A 24 -15.64 4.92 40.02
N ASP A 25 -15.66 6.10 39.38
CA ASP A 25 -16.12 7.44 39.78
C ASP A 25 -16.18 7.86 41.27
N THR A 26 -15.65 9.06 41.60
CA THR A 26 -16.42 10.28 41.97
C THR A 26 -15.50 11.36 42.59
N VAL A 27 -15.87 12.63 42.39
CA VAL A 27 -15.52 13.88 43.11
C VAL A 27 -14.57 14.82 42.34
N GLY A 28 -15.15 15.92 41.85
CA GLY A 28 -14.48 16.93 41.05
C GLY A 28 -13.70 17.97 41.85
N THR A 29 -13.02 18.86 41.12
CA THR A 29 -12.76 20.28 41.43
C THR A 29 -12.11 20.89 40.18
N GLN A 30 -12.66 22.02 39.71
CA GLN A 30 -12.07 22.84 38.65
C GLN A 30 -10.72 23.40 39.13
N VAL A 31 -9.67 23.26 38.33
CA VAL A 31 -8.53 24.19 38.34
C VAL A 31 -8.04 24.35 36.90
N GLU A 32 -8.18 25.57 36.36
CA GLU A 32 -7.47 26.02 35.16
C GLU A 32 -5.96 25.89 35.37
N GLN A 33 -5.22 25.34 34.41
CA GLN A 33 -4.04 26.02 33.87
C GLN A 33 -3.49 25.32 32.63
N ARG A 34 -3.15 26.18 31.68
CA ARG A 34 -2.50 25.93 30.39
C ARG A 34 -1.25 25.08 30.56
N GLU A 35 -1.00 24.16 29.62
CA GLU A 35 0.32 24.03 29.00
C GLU A 35 0.29 23.12 27.75
N ASN A 36 0.87 23.69 26.70
CA ASN A 36 1.15 23.19 25.36
C ASN A 36 1.26 21.66 25.19
N ASN A 37 0.31 21.07 24.48
CA ASN A 37 0.55 19.82 23.77
C ASN A 37 0.47 20.12 22.28
N ASN A 38 1.64 20.01 21.63
CA ASN A 38 1.77 19.98 20.18
C ASN A 38 0.94 18.79 19.70
N GLU A 39 -0.31 19.07 19.30
CA GLU A 39 -1.07 18.18 18.44
C GLU A 39 -0.20 17.94 17.22
N ALA A 40 0.26 16.70 17.09
CA ALA A 40 0.86 16.20 15.87
C ALA A 40 -0.16 16.46 14.78
N GLN A 41 0.06 17.58 14.09
CA GLN A 41 -0.59 17.95 12.86
C GLN A 41 -0.39 16.73 11.96
N GLU A 42 -1.43 15.89 11.87
CA GLU A 42 -1.69 15.07 10.70
C GLU A 42 -1.62 16.07 9.54
N LYS A 43 -0.43 16.19 8.97
CA LYS A 43 -0.26 16.80 7.67
C LYS A 43 -0.93 15.83 6.75
N ASP A 44 -2.24 16.02 6.60
CA ASP A 44 -2.96 15.79 5.37
C ASP A 44 -2.20 16.58 4.29
N THR A 45 -1.10 15.98 3.85
CA THR A 45 -0.38 16.40 2.66
C THR A 45 -1.25 15.83 1.56
N ALA A 46 -2.42 16.45 1.37
CA ALA A 46 -3.09 16.51 0.10
C ALA A 46 -2.08 17.18 -0.83
N VAL A 47 -1.12 16.37 -1.33
CA VAL A 47 -0.47 16.61 -2.60
C VAL A 47 -1.64 16.97 -3.50
N SER A 48 -1.64 18.20 -4.00
CA SER A 48 -2.53 18.59 -5.07
C SER A 48 -2.18 17.64 -6.20
N LEU A 49 -2.87 16.50 -6.24
CA LEU A 49 -2.85 15.51 -7.30
C LEU A 49 -3.48 16.30 -8.43
N SER A 50 -2.65 17.10 -9.10
CA SER A 50 -3.02 17.68 -10.38
C SER A 50 -3.57 16.51 -11.16
N ASP A 51 -4.86 16.57 -11.44
CA ASP A 51 -5.67 15.54 -12.09
C ASP A 51 -5.16 15.37 -13.52
N THR A 52 -3.96 14.79 -13.67
CA THR A 52 -3.21 14.73 -14.92
C THR A 52 -3.74 13.62 -15.82
N GLY A 53 -4.89 13.02 -15.50
CA GLY A 53 -5.38 11.80 -16.15
C GLY A 53 -4.48 10.57 -15.90
N CYS A 54 -3.36 10.72 -15.19
CA CYS A 54 -2.42 9.63 -14.92
C CYS A 54 -3.06 8.55 -14.05
N TRP A 55 -3.90 8.94 -13.08
CA TRP A 55 -4.64 8.00 -12.25
C TRP A 55 -5.71 7.23 -13.04
N SER A 56 -6.45 7.89 -13.92
CA SER A 56 -7.41 7.21 -14.79
C SER A 56 -6.73 6.24 -15.75
N ASP A 57 -5.60 6.65 -16.34
CA ASP A 57 -4.79 5.78 -17.20
C ASP A 57 -4.26 4.58 -16.43
N PHE A 58 -3.80 4.77 -15.19
CA PHE A 58 -3.39 3.68 -14.31
C PHE A 58 -4.51 2.66 -14.11
N MET A 59 -5.73 3.11 -13.77
CA MET A 59 -6.88 2.23 -13.57
C MET A 59 -7.30 1.52 -14.87
N GLU A 60 -7.22 2.21 -16.01
CA GLU A 60 -7.47 1.62 -17.34
C GLU A 60 -6.46 0.51 -17.67
N PHE A 61 -5.17 0.78 -17.47
CA PHE A 61 -4.12 -0.21 -17.71
C PHE A 61 -4.21 -1.39 -16.76
N LEU A 62 -4.60 -1.14 -15.51
CA LEU A 62 -4.80 -2.20 -14.55
C LEU A 62 -5.95 -3.09 -15.03
N THR A 63 -7.14 -2.56 -15.29
CA THR A 63 -8.31 -3.34 -15.72
C THR A 63 -8.10 -4.07 -17.06
N SER A 64 -7.43 -3.46 -18.02
CA SER A 64 -7.18 -4.05 -19.36
C SER A 64 -6.22 -5.24 -19.35
N ASP A 65 -5.27 -5.27 -18.41
CA ASP A 65 -4.24 -6.32 -18.30
C ASP A 65 -4.76 -7.66 -17.75
N GLY A 66 -6.05 -7.73 -17.39
CA GLY A 66 -6.74 -8.98 -17.05
C GLY A 66 -7.19 -9.79 -18.27
N SER A 67 -7.21 -9.18 -19.45
CA SER A 67 -7.75 -9.76 -20.68
C SER A 67 -6.63 -10.02 -21.70
N VAL A 68 -6.16 -11.26 -21.77
CA VAL A 68 -5.57 -11.84 -23.00
C VAL A 68 -4.20 -11.28 -23.41
N THR A 69 -3.26 -11.05 -22.47
CA THR A 69 -1.85 -10.94 -22.85
C THR A 69 -1.03 -12.01 -22.17
N ASP A 70 -0.18 -12.68 -22.94
CA ASP A 70 0.74 -13.67 -22.44
C ASP A 70 1.74 -12.98 -21.50
N LYS A 71 1.63 -13.26 -20.20
CA LYS A 71 2.46 -12.63 -19.15
C LYS A 71 3.88 -13.20 -19.13
N THR A 72 4.19 -14.19 -19.97
CA THR A 72 5.51 -14.86 -20.06
C THR A 72 6.63 -13.92 -20.49
N GLU A 73 6.32 -12.89 -21.28
CA GLU A 73 7.31 -11.90 -21.76
C GLU A 73 7.65 -10.82 -20.71
N ARG A 74 7.06 -10.89 -19.51
CA ARG A 74 7.34 -9.92 -18.45
C ARG A 74 8.73 -10.14 -17.88
N LEU A 75 9.52 -9.08 -17.90
CA LEU A 75 10.83 -9.07 -17.27
C LEU A 75 10.68 -8.93 -15.74
N VAL A 76 11.58 -9.57 -15.01
CA VAL A 76 11.73 -9.39 -13.57
C VAL A 76 12.66 -8.20 -13.33
N CYS A 77 12.20 -7.23 -12.54
CA CYS A 77 13.01 -6.12 -12.05
C CYS A 77 13.10 -6.14 -10.52
N LYS A 78 14.14 -5.50 -9.97
CA LYS A 78 14.25 -5.26 -8.53
C LYS A 78 13.51 -3.97 -8.20
N LEU A 79 12.78 -4.00 -7.09
CA LEU A 79 12.12 -2.85 -6.50
C LEU A 79 12.65 -2.68 -5.07
N ASP A 80 12.75 -1.43 -4.60
CA ASP A 80 13.12 -1.16 -3.22
C ASP A 80 12.07 -1.73 -2.26
N ARG A 81 12.52 -2.14 -1.06
CA ARG A 81 11.67 -2.89 -0.12
C ARG A 81 10.45 -2.09 0.31
N ASP A 82 10.64 -0.83 0.67
CA ASP A 82 9.57 0.06 1.10
C ASP A 82 8.49 0.26 0.02
N LEU A 83 8.90 0.39 -1.25
CA LEU A 83 7.97 0.46 -2.37
C LEU A 83 7.25 -0.86 -2.60
N ALA A 84 7.95 -1.98 -2.48
CA ALA A 84 7.34 -3.30 -2.62
C ALA A 84 6.31 -3.56 -1.52
N ASP A 85 6.66 -3.28 -0.26
CA ASP A 85 5.77 -3.44 0.90
C ASP A 85 4.54 -2.54 0.77
N SER A 86 4.72 -1.26 0.39
CA SER A 86 3.60 -0.33 0.17
C SER A 86 2.65 -0.79 -0.93
N LEU A 87 3.16 -1.44 -1.97
CA LEU A 87 2.33 -2.01 -3.05
C LEU A 87 1.65 -3.32 -2.64
N ASP A 88 2.29 -4.14 -1.80
CA ASP A 88 1.71 -5.38 -1.30
C ASP A 88 0.56 -5.12 -0.31
N ASP A 89 0.58 -3.98 0.40
CA ASP A 89 -0.51 -3.53 1.28
C ASP A 89 -1.74 -3.01 0.50
N CYS A 90 -1.61 -2.77 -0.81
CA CYS A 90 -2.71 -2.28 -1.65
C CYS A 90 -3.57 -3.43 -2.20
N ASP A 91 -4.82 -3.54 -1.74
CA ASP A 91 -5.82 -4.41 -2.39
C ASP A 91 -6.64 -3.63 -3.43
N ILE A 92 -6.11 -3.58 -4.67
CA ILE A 92 -6.80 -2.96 -5.80
C ILE A 92 -7.25 -4.07 -6.74
N HIS A 93 -8.55 -4.39 -6.71
CA HIS A 93 -9.18 -5.38 -7.59
C HIS A 93 -8.49 -6.76 -7.59
N GLY A 94 -7.90 -7.19 -6.45
CA GLY A 94 -7.19 -8.46 -6.34
C GLY A 94 -5.97 -8.58 -7.27
N ARG A 95 -5.34 -7.46 -7.63
CA ARG A 95 -4.18 -7.43 -8.53
C ARG A 95 -2.89 -7.59 -7.75
N CYS A 96 -1.98 -8.39 -8.32
CA CYS A 96 -0.69 -8.61 -7.69
C CYS A 96 0.25 -7.42 -7.88
N ARG A 97 1.27 -7.31 -7.04
CA ARG A 97 2.31 -6.28 -7.14
C ARG A 97 2.86 -6.10 -8.55
N SER A 98 3.14 -7.18 -9.28
CA SER A 98 3.66 -7.09 -10.65
C SER A 98 2.67 -6.43 -11.62
N ASP A 99 1.37 -6.65 -11.43
CA ASP A 99 0.33 -5.98 -12.21
C ASP A 99 0.25 -4.49 -11.85
N LEU A 100 0.31 -4.15 -10.56
CA LEU A 100 0.34 -2.76 -10.08
C LEU A 100 1.54 -2.00 -10.65
N VAL A 101 2.75 -2.56 -10.52
CA VAL A 101 3.99 -1.97 -11.06
C VAL A 101 3.88 -1.75 -12.57
N ASN A 102 3.40 -2.75 -13.32
CA ASN A 102 3.26 -2.66 -14.77
C ASN A 102 2.26 -1.56 -15.18
N ALA A 103 1.14 -1.43 -14.47
CA ALA A 103 0.16 -0.37 -14.71
C ALA A 103 0.72 1.02 -14.38
N ILE A 104 1.43 1.17 -13.25
CA ILE A 104 2.08 2.43 -12.87
C ILE A 104 3.10 2.86 -13.94
N VAL A 105 3.96 1.94 -14.38
CA VAL A 105 4.96 2.23 -15.42
C VAL A 105 4.28 2.59 -16.73
N ARG A 106 3.21 1.91 -17.13
CA ARG A 106 2.45 2.24 -18.35
C ARG A 106 1.82 3.63 -18.29
N ALA A 107 1.17 3.96 -17.18
CA ALA A 107 0.58 5.29 -16.97
C ALA A 107 1.66 6.38 -17.02
N PHE A 108 2.77 6.17 -16.31
CA PHE A 108 3.89 7.11 -16.33
C PHE A 108 4.48 7.30 -17.73
N PHE A 109 4.71 6.21 -18.48
CA PHE A 109 5.19 6.30 -19.85
C PHE A 109 4.19 7.02 -20.74
N LYS A 110 2.88 6.75 -20.65
CA LYS A 110 1.85 7.44 -21.43
C LYS A 110 1.88 8.95 -21.17
N SER A 111 1.97 9.39 -19.92
CA SER A 111 1.99 10.81 -19.57
C SER A 111 3.30 11.53 -19.91
N TYR A 112 4.45 10.84 -19.84
CA TYR A 112 5.77 11.47 -19.91
C TYR A 112 6.65 10.98 -21.07
N LEU A 113 6.14 10.18 -22.01
CA LEU A 113 6.89 9.69 -23.16
C LEU A 113 7.66 10.79 -23.91
N PRO A 114 7.05 11.96 -24.21
CA PRO A 114 7.74 13.02 -24.94
C PRO A 114 8.96 13.55 -24.18
N ARG A 115 8.85 13.69 -22.85
CA ARG A 115 9.95 14.16 -22.00
C ARG A 115 11.03 13.09 -21.86
N LEU A 116 10.65 11.82 -21.73
CA LEU A 116 11.60 10.71 -21.67
C LEU A 116 12.40 10.55 -22.97
N ALA A 117 11.80 10.91 -24.12
CA ALA A 117 12.46 10.84 -25.42
C ALA A 117 13.72 11.74 -25.49
N GLU A 118 13.78 12.83 -24.72
CA GLU A 118 14.95 13.72 -24.61
C GLU A 118 16.15 13.02 -23.98
N TYR A 119 15.92 12.04 -23.09
CA TYR A 119 16.96 11.26 -22.40
C TYR A 119 17.32 9.96 -23.15
N ARG A 120 16.79 9.78 -24.36
CA ARG A 120 17.06 8.58 -25.17
C ARG A 120 18.53 8.54 -25.56
N ARG A 121 19.22 7.45 -25.20
CA ARG A 121 20.57 7.16 -25.72
C ARG A 121 20.51 6.97 -27.24
N GLU A 122 21.34 7.70 -27.97
CA GLU A 122 21.33 7.83 -29.45
C GLU A 122 21.46 6.51 -30.24
N LYS A 123 21.69 5.35 -29.60
CA LYS A 123 21.95 4.06 -30.27
C LYS A 123 20.95 2.94 -30.02
N LYS A 124 19.75 3.17 -29.48
CA LYS A 124 18.74 2.08 -29.36
C LYS A 124 17.33 2.49 -29.82
N SER A 125 17.00 2.00 -31.02
CA SER A 125 15.69 2.00 -31.67
C SER A 125 14.68 1.11 -30.92
N LEU A 126 14.20 1.55 -29.75
CA LEU A 126 13.07 0.90 -29.06
C LEU A 126 11.75 1.66 -29.20
N PHE A 127 11.77 2.88 -29.76
CA PHE A 127 10.59 3.75 -29.85
C PHE A 127 9.92 3.78 -31.23
N ASN A 128 10.44 3.05 -32.23
CA ASN A 128 9.82 2.99 -33.56
C ASN A 128 8.58 2.07 -33.65
N SER A 129 8.19 1.41 -32.55
CA SER A 129 7.03 0.51 -32.51
C SER A 129 5.82 1.07 -31.75
N TYR A 130 5.90 2.26 -31.16
CA TYR A 130 4.73 2.95 -30.59
C TYR A 130 4.19 3.96 -31.60
N ASN A 131 3.65 3.46 -32.71
CA ASN A 131 2.59 4.20 -33.40
C ASN A 131 1.29 3.80 -32.68
N LEU A 132 0.82 4.70 -31.80
CA LEU A 132 -0.55 4.66 -31.30
C LEU A 132 -1.47 5.23 -32.39
#